data_AF-A0A965PPR4-F1
#
_entry.id   AF-A0A965PPR4-F1
#
_cell.length_a   1.000
_cell.length_b   1.000
_cell.length_c   1.000
_cell.angle_alpha   90.00
_cell.angle_beta   90.00
_cell.angle_gamma   90.00
#
_symmetry.space_group_name_H-M   'P 1'
#
loop_
_entity.id
_entity.type
_entity.pdbx_description
1 polymer ?
#
loop_
_entity_poly.entity_id
_entity_poly.type
_entity_poly.pdbx_seq_one_letter_code
_entity_poly.pdbx_strand_id
1 'polypeptide(L)' 'METKINTGAIFKNDKKTNPKQPDYRGRVNVNGKEMEIALWLKESSKGMKYFSCSFSEPKMNETPK' A
#
# COMPACT_ATOMS: atom_id res chain seq x y z
N MET A 1 1.42 12.97 -21.13
CA MET A 1 1.64 13.03 -19.66
C MET A 1 2.39 11.77 -19.29
N GLU A 2 3.66 11.87 -18.94
CA GLU A 2 4.47 10.71 -18.53
C GLU A 2 3.92 10.15 -17.21
N THR A 3 3.20 9.03 -17.29
CA THR A 3 2.82 8.26 -16.11
C THR A 3 4.10 7.66 -15.53
N LYS A 4 4.61 8.20 -14.41
CA LYS A 4 5.80 7.64 -13.76
C LYS A 4 5.51 6.21 -13.29
N ILE A 5 6.02 5.26 -14.06
CA ILE A 5 5.96 3.83 -13.77
C ILE A 5 6.74 3.58 -12.47
N ASN A 6 6.26 2.70 -11.59
CA ASN A 6 6.88 2.42 -10.28
C ASN A 6 6.79 3.57 -9.26
N THR A 7 5.77 4.42 -9.36
CA THR A 7 5.49 5.46 -8.35
C THR A 7 4.10 5.32 -7.77
N GLY A 8 3.92 5.84 -6.57
CA GLY A 8 2.65 5.82 -5.88
C GLY A 8 2.60 6.78 -4.71
N ALA A 9 1.45 6.79 -4.07
CA ALA A 9 1.19 7.60 -2.89
C ALA A 9 0.69 6.70 -1.76
N ILE A 10 1.34 6.83 -0.60
CA ILE A 10 0.97 6.16 0.64
C ILE A 10 0.51 7.24 1.61
N PHE A 11 -0.64 7.00 2.24
CA PHE A 11 -1.23 7.89 3.21
C PHE A 11 -1.34 7.19 4.55
N LYS A 12 -1.06 7.92 5.63
CA LYS A 12 -1.27 7.42 6.98
C LYS A 12 -2.76 7.18 7.20
N ASN A 13 -3.09 6.04 7.78
CA ASN A 13 -4.45 5.71 8.15
C ASN A 13 -4.72 6.26 9.56
N ASP A 14 -5.05 7.56 9.65
CA ASP A 14 -5.37 8.20 10.95
C ASP A 14 -6.64 7.65 11.62
N LYS A 15 -7.44 6.84 10.91
CA LYS A 15 -8.62 6.15 11.46
C LYS A 15 -8.35 4.71 11.86
N LYS A 16 -7.11 4.37 12.22
CA LYS A 16 -6.79 3.03 12.72
C LYS A 16 -7.48 2.79 14.07
N THR A 17 -8.55 2.00 14.06
CA THR A 17 -9.31 1.58 15.24
C THR A 17 -9.03 0.14 15.63
N ASN A 18 -8.39 -0.64 14.75
CA ASN A 18 -8.14 -2.06 14.97
C ASN A 18 -6.69 -2.44 14.58
N PRO A 19 -5.99 -3.29 15.35
CA PRO A 19 -4.65 -3.81 15.00
C PRO A 19 -4.61 -4.56 13.66
N LYS A 20 -5.75 -5.08 13.16
CA LYS A 20 -5.83 -5.69 11.83
C LYS A 20 -5.72 -4.66 10.69
N GLN A 21 -6.04 -3.39 10.95
CA GLN A 21 -5.97 -2.34 9.94
C GLN A 21 -4.53 -1.88 9.71
N PRO A 22 -4.17 -1.55 8.45
CA PRO A 22 -2.84 -1.01 8.14
C PRO A 22 -2.67 0.39 8.73
N ASP A 23 -1.44 0.68 9.18
CA ASP A 23 -0.99 2.00 9.64
C ASP A 23 -0.88 2.99 8.49
N TYR A 24 -0.50 2.51 7.31
CA TYR A 24 -0.46 3.31 6.09
C TYR A 24 -1.10 2.54 4.94
N ARG A 25 -1.81 3.22 4.07
CA ARG A 25 -2.40 2.62 2.87
C ARG A 25 -2.26 3.55 1.69
N GLY A 26 -2.16 3.00 0.50
CA GLY A 26 -1.83 3.76 -0.68
C GLY A 26 -2.17 3.06 -1.97
N ARG A 27 -1.96 3.78 -3.06
CA ARG A 27 -1.98 3.24 -4.42
C ARG A 27 -0.61 3.45 -5.05
N VAL A 28 -0.09 2.39 -5.64
CA VAL A 28 1.20 2.36 -6.32
C VAL A 28 1.00 1.83 -7.73
N ASN A 29 1.59 2.48 -8.72
CA ASN A 29 1.69 1.94 -10.06
C ASN A 29 2.99 1.13 -10.10
N VAL A 30 2.91 -0.19 -10.21
CA VAL A 30 4.07 -1.06 -10.36
C VAL A 30 4.03 -1.66 -11.76
N ASN A 31 5.08 -1.43 -12.55
CA ASN A 31 5.19 -1.96 -13.91
C ASN A 31 3.98 -1.62 -14.83
N GLY A 32 3.37 -0.44 -14.65
CA GLY A 32 2.22 0.02 -15.42
C GLY A 32 0.87 -0.45 -14.86
N LYS A 33 0.87 -1.33 -13.86
CA LYS A 33 -0.34 -1.82 -13.20
C LYS A 33 -0.58 -1.04 -11.91
N GLU A 34 -1.76 -0.46 -11.78
CA GLU A 34 -2.18 0.12 -10.50
C GLU A 34 -2.33 -1.03 -9.48
N MET A 35 -1.85 -0.82 -8.26
CA MET A 35 -1.90 -1.76 -7.15
C MET A 35 -2.18 -1.01 -5.85
N GLU A 36 -2.92 -1.62 -4.95
CA GLU A 36 -3.10 -1.10 -3.60
C GLU A 36 -1.99 -1.63 -2.69
N ILE A 37 -1.39 -0.75 -1.91
CA ILE A 37 -0.37 -1.10 -0.91
C ILE A 37 -0.91 -0.78 0.48
N ALA A 38 -0.75 -1.72 1.40
CA ALA A 38 -1.06 -1.58 2.81
C ALA A 38 0.21 -1.83 3.62
N LEU A 39 0.53 -0.96 4.58
CA LEU A 39 1.70 -1.07 5.45
C LEU A 39 1.27 -1.09 6.92
N TRP A 40 1.85 -2.00 7.69
CA TRP A 40 1.73 -2.08 9.14
C TRP A 40 3.10 -1.82 9.75
N LEU A 41 3.16 -0.92 10.73
CA LEU A 41 4.37 -0.70 11.51
C LEU A 41 4.47 -1.81 12.56
N LYS A 42 5.49 -2.66 12.43
CA LYS A 42 5.78 -3.76 13.35
C LYS A 42 7.16 -3.58 13.96
N GLU A 43 7.37 -4.19 15.11
CA GLU A 43 8.67 -4.24 15.77
C GLU A 43 9.20 -5.66 15.72
N SER A 44 10.46 -5.84 15.32
CA SER A 44 11.16 -7.12 15.35
C SER A 44 11.58 -7.44 16.79
N SER A 45 11.79 -8.72 17.12
CA SER A 45 12.32 -9.15 18.42
C SER A 45 13.67 -8.52 18.78
N LYS A 46 14.39 -7.96 17.80
CA LYS A 46 15.63 -7.19 17.97
C LYS A 46 15.42 -5.69 18.22
N GLY A 47 14.18 -5.24 18.44
CA GLY A 47 13.83 -3.82 18.63
C GLY A 47 13.84 -2.97 17.35
N MET A 48 14.01 -3.60 16.18
CA MET A 48 14.00 -2.89 14.90
C MET A 48 12.57 -2.72 14.39
N LYS A 49 12.15 -1.48 14.19
CA LYS A 49 10.86 -1.17 13.56
C LYS A 49 10.95 -1.42 12.07
N TYR A 50 10.03 -2.21 11.53
CA TYR A 50 9.92 -2.50 10.11
C TYR A 50 8.48 -2.29 9.66
N PHE A 51 8.32 -1.94 8.39
CA PHE A 51 7.01 -1.88 7.76
C PHE A 51 6.72 -3.23 7.10
N SER A 52 5.75 -3.94 7.64
CA SER A 52 5.14 -5.07 6.94
C SER A 52 4.30 -4.47 5.81
N CYS A 53 4.59 -4.75 4.56
CA CYS A 53 3.73 -4.35 3.44
C CYS A 53 2.92 -5.54 2.91
N SER A 54 1.71 -5.28 2.44
CA SER A 54 0.91 -6.22 1.65
C SER A 54 0.43 -5.47 0.43
N PHE A 55 0.60 -6.12 -0.71
CA PHE A 55 0.06 -5.64 -1.97
C PHE A 55 -1.26 -6.36 -2.22
N SER A 56 -2.24 -5.61 -2.69
CA SER A 56 -3.48 -6.18 -3.19
C SER A 56 -3.67 -5.65 -4.60
N GLU A 57 -4.11 -6.53 -5.48
CA GLU A 57 -4.64 -6.06 -6.76
C GLU A 57 -5.74 -5.06 -6.43
N PRO A 58 -5.75 -3.86 -7.06
CA PRO A 58 -6.90 -3.01 -6.93
C PRO A 58 -8.09 -3.85 -7.38
N LYS A 59 -9.26 -3.62 -6.82
CA LYS A 59 -10.50 -4.03 -7.47
C LYS A 59 -10.57 -3.26 -8.79
N MET A 60 -9.84 -3.74 -9.79
CA MET A 60 -9.92 -3.27 -11.14
C MET A 60 -11.25 -3.84 -11.59
N ASN A 61 -12.28 -3.00 -11.45
CA ASN A 61 -13.36 -3.04 -12.41
C ASN A 61 -12.65 -2.95 -13.75
N GLU A 62 -12.55 -4.10 -14.42
CA GLU A 62 -12.16 -4.21 -15.81
C GLU A 62 -12.86 -3.06 -16.51
N THR A 63 -12.12 -2.06 -16.98
CA THR A 63 -12.64 -1.22 -18.04
C THR A 63 -12.31 -2.04 -19.28
N PRO A 64 -13.28 -2.77 -19.85
CA PRO A 64 -13.02 -3.47 -21.09
C PRO A 64 -12.74 -2.37 -22.11
N LYS A 65 -11.64 -2.51 -22.84
CA LYS A 65 -11.38 -1.68 -24.01
C LYS A 65 -12.36 -2.03 -25.12
#